data_AF-A0A2S4UH53-F1
#
_entry.id   AF-A0A2S4UH53-F1
#
_cell.length_a   1.000
_cell.length_b   1.000
_cell.length_c   1.000
_cell.angle_alpha   90.00
_cell.angle_beta   90.00
_cell.angle_gamma   90.00
#
_symmetry.space_group_name_H-M   'P 1'
#
loop_
_entity.id
_entity.type
_entity.pdbx_description
1 polymer ?
#
loop_
_entity_poly.entity_id
_entity_poly.type
_entity_poly.pdbx_seq_one_letter_code
_entity_poly.pdbx_strand_id
1 'polypeptide(L)'
;MHMLHAWRRSTLLTYNSAVRRFILFAKKNSHWRGLPVSGDDITEFCLEIGRSFTDPSQEGVSSKTLTKYLFGIQAWHILHGATYPTGVKPRINLILKACDRVDCMFPKNKLKKSIHIKHLIFIYKTLHNGDDGQKAILDLILVAFWGMARLKELTYDNNEGPVSRWNSILTTDVDIRKLDGKKVTLRLWEAKTASDCF
;
A
#
# COMPACT_ATOMS: atom_id res chain seq x y z
N MET A 1 11.07 -21.87 -2.39
CA MET A 1 10.36 -20.64 -1.94
C MET A 1 11.09 -19.37 -2.40
N HIS A 2 11.29 -19.14 -3.70
CA HIS A 2 11.90 -17.90 -4.22
C HIS A 2 10.87 -16.76 -4.40
N MET A 3 9.62 -17.12 -4.71
CA MET A 3 8.55 -16.16 -5.05
C MET A 3 8.13 -15.26 -3.87
N LEU A 4 8.15 -15.78 -2.63
CA LEU A 4 7.77 -14.99 -1.45
C LEU A 4 8.79 -13.92 -1.09
N HIS A 5 10.09 -14.19 -1.28
CA HIS A 5 11.16 -13.20 -1.03
C HIS A 5 11.19 -12.10 -2.08
N ALA A 6 10.66 -12.35 -3.29
CA ALA A 6 10.56 -11.36 -4.35
C ALA A 6 9.40 -10.36 -4.17
N TRP A 7 8.42 -10.65 -3.32
CA TRP A 7 7.29 -9.74 -3.09
C TRP A 7 7.57 -8.75 -1.96
N ARG A 8 7.14 -7.50 -2.17
CA ARG A 8 7.17 -6.48 -1.11
C ARG A 8 6.36 -6.95 0.10
N ARG A 9 6.88 -6.72 1.31
CA ARG A 9 6.22 -7.06 2.58
C ARG A 9 4.78 -6.52 2.67
N SER A 10 4.53 -5.31 2.16
CA SER A 10 3.18 -4.73 2.10
C SER A 10 2.20 -5.56 1.27
N THR A 11 2.67 -6.18 0.18
CA THR A 11 1.86 -7.05 -0.68
C THR A 11 1.51 -8.34 0.06
N LEU A 12 2.51 -8.97 0.70
CA LEU A 12 2.30 -10.17 1.52
C LEU A 12 1.28 -9.93 2.64
N LEU A 13 1.38 -8.80 3.34
CA LEU A 13 0.41 -8.43 4.39
C LEU A 13 -1.01 -8.28 3.84
N THR A 14 -1.16 -7.64 2.67
CA THR A 14 -2.45 -7.45 2.01
C THR A 14 -3.04 -8.79 1.53
N TYR A 15 -2.21 -9.68 1.01
CA TYR A 15 -2.67 -11.00 0.57
C TYR A 15 -3.04 -11.90 1.75
N ASN A 16 -2.24 -11.88 2.82
CA ASN A 16 -2.55 -12.62 4.04
C ASN A 16 -3.84 -12.11 4.69
N SER A 17 -4.08 -10.79 4.73
CA SER A 17 -5.34 -10.24 5.25
C SER A 17 -6.54 -10.66 4.39
N ALA A 18 -6.39 -10.70 3.07
CA ALA A 18 -7.40 -11.21 2.15
C ALA A 18 -7.77 -12.67 2.43
N VAL A 19 -6.76 -13.55 2.50
CA VAL A 19 -6.94 -14.98 2.75
C VAL A 19 -7.58 -15.22 4.11
N ARG A 20 -7.10 -14.55 5.17
CA ARG A 20 -7.69 -14.65 6.51
C ARG A 20 -9.17 -14.25 6.50
N ARG A 21 -9.50 -13.14 5.83
CA ARG A 21 -10.88 -12.65 5.76
C ARG A 21 -11.78 -13.61 4.99
N PHE A 22 -11.28 -14.21 3.91
CA PHE A 22 -11.98 -15.26 3.18
C PHE A 22 -12.22 -16.51 4.05
N ILE A 23 -11.19 -16.98 4.78
CA ILE A 23 -11.30 -18.14 5.67
C ILE A 23 -12.36 -17.90 6.75
N LEU A 24 -12.40 -16.69 7.34
CA LEU A 24 -13.41 -16.33 8.34
C LEU A 24 -14.83 -16.39 7.77
N PHE A 25 -15.04 -15.82 6.57
CA PHE A 25 -16.30 -15.95 5.83
C PHE A 25 -16.67 -17.42 5.59
N ALA A 26 -15.74 -18.21 5.04
CA ALA A 26 -16.00 -19.60 4.70
C ALA A 26 -16.30 -20.45 5.94
N LYS A 27 -15.64 -20.18 7.07
CA LYS A 27 -15.94 -20.85 8.35
C LYS A 27 -17.30 -20.45 8.91
N LYS A 28 -17.65 -19.16 8.87
CA LYS A 28 -18.96 -18.65 9.32
C LYS A 28 -20.10 -19.33 8.57
N ASN A 29 -19.96 -19.52 7.27
CA ASN A 29 -20.97 -20.14 6.41
C ASN A 29 -20.83 -21.66 6.29
N SER A 30 -19.92 -22.30 7.03
CA SER A 30 -19.62 -23.75 6.91
C SER A 30 -19.20 -24.22 5.51
N HIS A 31 -18.67 -23.29 4.70
CA HIS A 31 -18.15 -23.52 3.34
C HIS A 31 -16.65 -23.85 3.32
N TRP A 32 -15.96 -23.77 4.47
CA TRP A 32 -14.52 -24.02 4.52
C TRP A 32 -14.16 -25.47 4.16
N ARG A 33 -13.60 -25.67 2.97
CA ARG A 33 -13.12 -26.96 2.47
C ARG A 33 -11.62 -26.96 2.09
N GLY A 34 -10.91 -25.87 2.34
CA GLY A 34 -9.54 -25.69 1.89
C GLY A 34 -9.45 -25.21 0.44
N LEU A 35 -8.33 -25.51 -0.22
CA LEU A 35 -8.11 -25.22 -1.65
C LEU A 35 -8.46 -26.44 -2.50
N PRO A 36 -8.96 -26.26 -3.75
CA PRO A 36 -9.30 -25.00 -4.39
C PRO A 36 -10.62 -24.42 -3.85
N VAL A 37 -10.70 -23.09 -3.77
CA VAL A 37 -11.94 -22.40 -3.43
C VAL A 37 -12.87 -22.45 -4.64
N SER A 38 -14.17 -22.70 -4.42
CA SER A 38 -15.15 -22.73 -5.49
C SER A 38 -15.44 -21.33 -6.05
N GLY A 39 -15.87 -21.25 -7.31
CA GLY A 39 -16.28 -19.98 -7.89
C GLY A 39 -17.49 -19.36 -7.19
N ASP A 40 -18.39 -20.19 -6.68
CA ASP A 40 -19.58 -19.74 -5.94
C ASP A 40 -19.19 -19.15 -4.58
N ASP A 41 -18.27 -19.79 -3.84
CA ASP A 41 -17.77 -19.24 -2.57
C ASP A 41 -17.08 -17.89 -2.75
N ILE A 42 -16.31 -17.71 -3.85
CA ILE A 42 -15.69 -16.41 -4.15
C ILE A 42 -16.76 -15.36 -4.48
N THR A 43 -17.79 -15.76 -5.22
CA THR A 43 -18.87 -14.85 -5.60
C THR A 43 -19.69 -14.42 -4.38
N GLU A 44 -20.06 -15.37 -3.53
CA GLU A 44 -20.80 -15.12 -2.31
C GLU A 44 -19.98 -14.30 -1.31
N PHE A 45 -18.69 -14.59 -1.18
CA PHE A 45 -17.77 -13.76 -0.42
C PHE A 45 -17.81 -12.31 -0.90
N CYS A 46 -17.70 -12.08 -2.23
CA CYS A 46 -17.78 -10.73 -2.79
C CYS A 46 -19.10 -10.02 -2.50
N LEU A 47 -20.21 -10.75 -2.50
CA LEU A 47 -21.54 -10.20 -2.16
C LEU A 47 -21.67 -9.88 -0.67
N GLU A 48 -21.14 -10.71 0.23
CA GLU A 48 -21.24 -10.50 1.68
C GLU A 48 -20.36 -9.35 2.16
N ILE A 49 -19.13 -9.23 1.63
CA ILE A 49 -18.18 -8.23 2.16
C ILE A 49 -18.14 -6.95 1.35
N GLY A 50 -18.57 -6.97 0.08
CA GLY A 50 -18.57 -5.81 -0.79
C GLY A 50 -19.59 -4.76 -0.35
N ARG A 51 -19.27 -3.48 -0.55
CA ARG A 51 -20.25 -2.41 -0.31
C ARG A 51 -21.47 -2.58 -1.20
N SER A 52 -22.64 -2.48 -0.60
CA SER A 52 -23.94 -2.56 -1.26
C SER A 52 -24.87 -1.46 -0.73
N PHE A 53 -25.96 -1.21 -1.44
CA PHE A 53 -27.03 -0.33 -0.98
C PHE A 53 -27.97 -0.99 0.03
N THR A 54 -27.87 -2.32 0.22
CA THR A 54 -28.87 -3.12 0.92
C THR A 54 -28.63 -3.19 2.42
N ASP A 55 -27.39 -2.96 2.89
CA ASP A 55 -27.07 -2.96 4.30
C ASP A 55 -26.23 -1.72 4.68
N PRO A 56 -26.87 -0.62 5.09
CA PRO A 56 -26.18 0.58 5.54
C PRO A 56 -25.45 0.40 6.89
N SER A 57 -25.77 -0.65 7.64
CA SER A 57 -25.16 -0.94 8.95
C SER A 57 -23.84 -1.68 8.83
N GLN A 58 -23.67 -2.43 7.73
CA GLN A 58 -22.44 -3.12 7.41
C GLN A 58 -21.56 -2.18 6.57
N GLU A 59 -20.53 -1.57 7.18
CA GLU A 59 -19.48 -0.87 6.45
C GLU A 59 -18.71 -1.86 5.57
N GLY A 60 -19.28 -2.18 4.40
CA GLY A 60 -18.68 -3.07 3.43
C GLY A 60 -17.34 -2.54 2.93
N VAL A 61 -16.57 -3.38 2.27
CA VAL A 61 -15.31 -2.98 1.65
C VAL A 61 -15.53 -2.36 0.27
N SER A 62 -14.71 -1.36 -0.06
CA SER A 62 -14.73 -0.75 -1.39
C SER A 62 -14.37 -1.75 -2.48
N SER A 63 -14.84 -1.50 -3.72
CA SER A 63 -14.48 -2.28 -4.91
C SER A 63 -12.97 -2.43 -5.05
N LYS A 64 -12.21 -1.34 -4.80
CA LYS A 64 -10.74 -1.36 -4.81
C LYS A 64 -10.14 -2.31 -3.78
N THR A 65 -10.73 -2.39 -2.59
CA THR A 65 -10.27 -3.29 -1.52
C THR A 65 -10.65 -4.73 -1.85
N LEU A 66 -11.87 -4.95 -2.34
CA LEU A 66 -12.36 -6.25 -2.77
C LEU A 66 -11.49 -6.83 -3.90
N THR A 67 -11.12 -6.01 -4.88
CA THR A 67 -10.19 -6.37 -5.96
C THR A 67 -8.83 -6.83 -5.42
N LYS A 68 -8.28 -6.13 -4.42
CA LYS A 68 -7.02 -6.56 -3.77
C LYS A 68 -7.18 -7.88 -3.04
N TYR A 69 -8.34 -8.14 -2.43
CA TYR A 69 -8.59 -9.43 -1.80
C TYR A 69 -8.64 -10.56 -2.81
N LEU A 70 -9.30 -10.35 -3.95
CA LEU A 70 -9.33 -11.32 -5.04
C LEU A 70 -7.92 -11.66 -5.55
N PHE A 71 -7.04 -10.67 -5.71
CA PHE A 71 -5.64 -10.92 -6.03
C PHE A 71 -4.91 -11.73 -4.96
N GLY A 72 -5.18 -11.47 -3.67
CA GLY A 72 -4.60 -12.25 -2.58
C GLY A 72 -5.06 -13.70 -2.58
N ILE A 73 -6.35 -13.95 -2.83
CA ILE A 73 -6.92 -15.29 -2.94
C ILE A 73 -6.36 -16.01 -4.18
N GLN A 74 -6.26 -15.33 -5.32
CA GLN A 74 -5.66 -15.88 -6.53
C GLN A 74 -4.18 -16.25 -6.33
N ALA A 75 -3.41 -15.35 -5.71
CA ALA A 75 -2.01 -15.60 -5.37
C ALA A 75 -1.86 -16.80 -4.42
N TRP A 76 -2.78 -16.95 -3.46
CA TRP A 76 -2.82 -18.09 -2.56
C TRP A 76 -3.05 -19.41 -3.32
N HIS A 77 -3.97 -19.45 -4.30
CA HIS A 77 -4.15 -20.64 -5.15
C HIS A 77 -2.86 -21.00 -5.90
N ILE A 78 -2.26 -20.01 -6.58
CA ILE A 78 -1.04 -20.20 -7.38
C ILE A 78 0.12 -20.71 -6.51
N LEU A 79 0.31 -20.13 -5.32
CA LEU A 79 1.38 -20.49 -4.40
C LEU A 79 1.28 -21.96 -3.94
N HIS A 80 0.07 -22.48 -3.81
CA HIS A 80 -0.20 -23.85 -3.38
C HIS A 80 -0.44 -24.82 -4.55
N GLY A 81 -0.25 -24.39 -5.80
CA GLY A 81 -0.47 -25.24 -6.98
C GLY A 81 -1.94 -25.58 -7.25
N ALA A 82 -2.89 -24.83 -6.67
CA ALA A 82 -4.32 -25.02 -6.86
C ALA A 82 -4.86 -24.19 -8.04
N THR A 83 -5.89 -24.69 -8.71
CA THR A 83 -6.56 -23.98 -9.82
C THR A 83 -7.47 -22.88 -9.27
N TYR A 84 -7.27 -21.64 -9.71
CA TYR A 84 -8.18 -20.54 -9.42
C TYR A 84 -9.39 -20.56 -10.37
N PRO A 85 -10.64 -20.43 -9.89
CA PRO A 85 -11.83 -20.51 -10.75
C PRO A 85 -11.97 -19.25 -11.62
N THR A 86 -11.55 -19.32 -12.87
CA THR A 86 -11.59 -18.19 -13.81
C THR A 86 -12.97 -17.95 -14.43
N GLY A 87 -13.84 -18.98 -14.46
CA GLY A 87 -15.19 -18.90 -15.03
C GLY A 87 -16.10 -17.88 -14.36
N VAL A 88 -15.84 -17.52 -13.10
CA VAL A 88 -16.64 -16.53 -12.35
C VAL A 88 -16.21 -15.08 -12.57
N LYS A 89 -15.14 -14.83 -13.33
CA LYS A 89 -14.61 -13.49 -13.59
C LYS A 89 -15.66 -12.50 -14.14
N PRO A 90 -16.55 -12.86 -15.09
CA PRO A 90 -17.59 -11.95 -15.56
C PRO A 90 -18.56 -11.55 -14.45
N ARG A 91 -18.96 -12.50 -13.59
CA ARG A 91 -19.87 -12.27 -12.46
C ARG A 91 -19.21 -11.39 -11.39
N ILE A 92 -17.96 -11.67 -11.05
CA ILE A 92 -17.16 -10.85 -10.13
C ILE A 92 -17.03 -9.41 -10.65
N ASN A 93 -16.78 -9.22 -11.95
CA ASN A 93 -16.69 -7.88 -12.53
C ASN A 93 -18.00 -7.09 -12.41
N LEU A 94 -19.15 -7.74 -12.52
CA LEU A 94 -20.45 -7.09 -12.29
C LEU A 94 -20.60 -6.66 -10.82
N ILE A 95 -20.20 -7.52 -9.88
CA ILE A 95 -20.22 -7.19 -8.44
C ILE A 95 -19.31 -6.00 -8.15
N LEU A 96 -18.07 -6.01 -8.67
CA LEU A 96 -17.13 -4.90 -8.50
C LEU A 96 -17.69 -3.59 -9.05
N LYS A 97 -18.31 -3.60 -10.23
CA LYS A 97 -18.99 -2.42 -10.80
C LYS A 97 -20.13 -1.91 -9.92
N ALA A 98 -20.90 -2.82 -9.31
CA ALA A 98 -21.95 -2.43 -8.37
C ALA A 98 -21.36 -1.78 -7.11
N CYS A 99 -20.29 -2.36 -6.54
CA CYS A 99 -19.56 -1.76 -5.43
C CYS A 99 -18.94 -0.40 -5.78
N ASP A 100 -18.37 -0.24 -6.99
CA ASP A 100 -17.80 1.03 -7.45
C ASP A 100 -18.86 2.15 -7.54
N ARG A 101 -20.08 1.80 -7.98
CA ARG A 101 -21.21 2.74 -8.00
C ARG A 101 -21.56 3.21 -6.59
N VAL A 102 -21.57 2.30 -5.61
CA VAL A 102 -21.80 2.61 -4.19
C VAL A 102 -20.65 3.44 -3.63
N ASP A 103 -19.40 3.10 -3.95
CA ASP A 103 -18.20 3.83 -3.52
C ASP A 103 -18.21 5.30 -3.92
N CYS A 104 -18.77 5.63 -5.09
CA CYS A 104 -18.92 7.02 -5.56
C CYS A 104 -19.85 7.87 -4.68
N MET A 105 -20.76 7.25 -3.93
CA MET A 105 -21.66 7.95 -3.00
C MET A 105 -20.98 8.32 -1.69
N PHE A 106 -19.88 7.64 -1.35
CA PHE A 106 -19.08 8.02 -0.19
C PHE A 106 -18.23 9.25 -0.53
N PRO A 107 -18.06 10.18 0.42
CA PRO A 107 -17.18 11.31 0.22
C PRO A 107 -15.79 10.76 -0.11
N LYS A 108 -15.26 11.14 -1.29
CA LYS A 108 -13.86 10.88 -1.60
C LYS A 108 -13.05 11.44 -0.43
N ASN A 109 -12.17 10.62 0.15
CA ASN A 109 -11.25 11.07 1.19
C ASN A 109 -10.74 12.45 0.80
N LYS A 110 -10.91 13.45 1.69
CA LYS A 110 -10.41 14.80 1.44
C LYS A 110 -8.98 14.64 0.95
N LEU A 111 -8.74 14.96 -0.33
CA LEU A 111 -7.40 14.86 -0.89
C LEU A 111 -6.52 15.67 0.04
N LYS A 112 -5.45 15.04 0.55
CA LYS A 112 -4.47 15.78 1.35
C LYS A 112 -4.06 16.96 0.50
N LYS A 113 -4.33 18.19 0.98
CA LYS A 113 -3.97 19.40 0.24
C LYS A 113 -2.47 19.33 -0.04
N SER A 114 -2.08 19.75 -1.23
CA SER A 114 -0.66 19.78 -1.60
C SER A 114 0.12 20.57 -0.55
N ILE A 115 1.30 20.06 -0.19
CA ILE A 115 2.22 20.81 0.65
C ILE A 115 2.76 21.95 -0.23
N HIS A 116 2.50 23.18 0.16
CA HIS A 116 3.00 24.39 -0.48
C HIS A 116 4.22 24.96 0.27
N ILE A 117 5.02 25.77 -0.43
CA ILE A 117 6.20 26.45 0.12
C ILE A 117 5.89 27.20 1.42
N LYS A 118 4.70 27.82 1.55
CA LYS A 118 4.29 28.49 2.80
C LYS A 118 4.26 27.56 4.03
N HIS A 119 3.91 26.30 3.85
CA HIS A 119 3.94 25.31 4.92
C HIS A 119 5.38 24.96 5.28
N LEU A 120 6.27 24.90 4.30
CA LEU A 120 7.70 24.69 4.52
C LEU A 120 8.34 25.86 5.29
N ILE A 121 7.98 27.10 4.93
CA ILE A 121 8.44 28.30 5.65
C ILE A 121 7.95 28.27 7.11
N PHE A 122 6.69 27.87 7.34
CA PHE A 122 6.16 27.73 8.69
C PHE A 122 6.93 26.67 9.50
N ILE A 123 7.12 25.48 8.93
CA ILE A 123 7.86 24.38 9.57
C ILE A 123 9.30 24.80 9.87
N TYR A 124 9.98 25.46 8.92
CA TYR A 124 11.33 25.99 9.12
C TYR A 124 11.38 26.96 10.31
N LYS A 125 10.48 27.95 10.36
CA LYS A 125 10.42 28.91 11.47
C LYS A 125 10.22 28.22 12.82
N THR A 126 9.44 27.15 12.87
CA THR A 126 9.18 26.40 14.09
C THR A 126 10.34 25.49 14.51
N LEU A 127 11.04 24.84 13.57
CA LEU A 127 11.98 23.76 13.88
C LEU A 127 13.47 24.13 13.77
N HIS A 128 13.83 25.22 13.08
CA HIS A 128 15.25 25.54 12.82
C HIS A 128 16.09 25.80 14.08
N ASN A 129 15.49 26.41 15.11
CA ASN A 129 16.13 26.67 16.41
C ASN A 129 15.83 25.59 17.45
N GLY A 130 15.32 24.45 17.00
CA GLY A 130 14.97 23.32 17.83
C GLY A 130 16.15 22.46 18.29
N ASP A 131 15.83 21.37 18.97
CA ASP A 131 16.77 20.29 19.28
C ASP A 131 17.24 19.57 18.00
N ASP A 132 18.26 18.70 18.13
CA ASP A 132 18.84 17.98 16.99
C ASP A 132 17.84 17.05 16.29
N GLY A 133 16.85 16.52 17.02
CA GLY A 133 15.76 15.75 16.44
C GLY A 133 14.81 16.63 15.62
N GLN A 134 14.46 17.81 16.12
CA GLN A 134 13.66 18.80 15.38
C GLN A 134 14.36 19.26 14.09
N LYS A 135 15.68 19.47 14.15
CA LYS A 135 16.51 19.78 12.97
C LYS A 135 16.53 18.61 11.98
N ALA A 136 16.70 17.37 12.46
CA ALA A 136 16.65 16.19 11.61
C ALA A 136 15.28 16.01 10.93
N ILE A 137 14.17 16.31 11.63
CA ILE A 137 12.83 16.31 11.04
C ILE A 137 12.70 17.39 9.95
N LEU A 138 13.23 18.58 10.20
CA LEU A 138 13.24 19.67 9.21
C LEU A 138 14.02 19.26 7.94
N ASP A 139 15.21 18.69 8.10
CA ASP A 139 16.02 18.20 6.99
C ASP A 139 15.31 17.08 6.22
N LEU A 140 14.68 16.13 6.92
CA LEU A 140 13.87 15.07 6.30
C LEU A 140 12.73 15.64 5.46
N ILE A 141 12.02 16.65 5.98
CA ILE A 141 10.92 17.32 5.27
C ILE A 141 11.44 18.03 4.02
N LEU A 142 12.59 18.71 4.12
CA LEU A 142 13.22 19.40 2.99
C LEU A 142 13.62 18.41 1.89
N VAL A 143 14.29 17.33 2.26
CA VAL A 143 14.69 16.27 1.32
C VAL A 143 13.46 15.59 0.70
N ALA A 144 12.42 15.28 1.49
CA ALA A 144 11.19 14.66 0.98
C ALA A 144 10.47 15.58 -0.02
N PHE A 145 10.37 16.87 0.31
CA PHE A 145 9.67 17.86 -0.52
C PHE A 145 10.40 18.09 -1.86
N TRP A 146 11.69 18.42 -1.81
CA TRP A 146 12.46 18.75 -3.01
C TRP A 146 12.91 17.52 -3.80
N GLY A 147 13.15 16.40 -3.11
CA GLY A 147 13.46 15.12 -3.75
C GLY A 147 12.22 14.37 -4.27
N MET A 148 11.02 14.91 -4.04
CA MET A 148 9.74 14.25 -4.35
C MET A 148 9.70 12.80 -3.85
N ALA A 149 10.32 12.55 -2.70
CA ALA A 149 10.52 11.22 -2.16
C ALA A 149 9.42 10.90 -1.14
N ARG A 150 8.98 9.65 -1.08
CA ARG A 150 8.05 9.23 -0.03
C ARG A 150 8.80 9.07 1.28
N LEU A 151 8.15 9.39 2.41
CA LEU A 151 8.78 9.23 3.73
C LEU A 151 9.35 7.83 3.95
N LYS A 152 8.61 6.77 3.56
CA LYS A 152 9.08 5.38 3.66
C LYS A 152 10.35 5.06 2.84
N GLU A 153 10.73 5.91 1.90
CA GLU A 153 11.96 5.76 1.09
C GLU A 153 13.15 6.44 1.79
N LEU A 154 12.87 7.36 2.72
CA LEU A 154 13.86 8.15 3.47
C LEU A 154 14.01 7.70 4.94
N THR A 155 13.04 6.93 5.46
CA THR A 155 13.01 6.47 6.85
C THR A 155 13.17 4.96 6.94
N TYR A 156 13.71 4.48 8.06
CA TYR A 156 13.78 3.05 8.36
C TYR A 156 12.48 2.55 9.00
N ASP A 157 12.19 1.25 8.84
CA ASP A 157 11.00 0.61 9.44
C ASP A 157 11.13 0.45 10.98
N ASN A 158 12.35 0.34 11.50
CA ASN A 158 12.66 0.16 12.91
C ASN A 158 13.70 1.19 13.37
N ASN A 159 13.63 1.59 14.63
CA ASN A 159 14.62 2.48 15.24
C ASN A 159 15.99 1.80 15.44
N GLU A 160 16.01 0.47 15.54
CA GLU A 160 17.20 -0.33 15.78
C GLU A 160 17.16 -1.63 14.95
N GLY A 161 18.33 -2.24 14.76
CA GLY A 161 18.49 -3.53 14.09
C GLY A 161 19.07 -3.46 12.69
N PRO A 162 19.11 -4.59 11.97
CA PRO A 162 19.75 -4.67 10.67
C PRO A 162 18.96 -3.90 9.61
N VAL A 163 19.66 -3.00 8.92
CA VAL A 163 19.10 -2.21 7.81
C VAL A 163 19.13 -3.02 6.52
N SER A 164 18.01 -3.08 5.80
CA SER A 164 17.96 -3.76 4.51
C SER A 164 18.59 -2.88 3.44
N ARG A 165 19.74 -3.27 2.91
CA ARG A 165 20.46 -2.55 1.85
C ARG A 165 19.61 -2.24 0.61
N TRP A 166 18.61 -3.07 0.32
CA TRP A 166 17.80 -2.95 -0.90
C TRP A 166 16.61 -1.99 -0.76
N ASN A 167 16.18 -1.74 0.48
CA ASN A 167 14.93 -1.01 0.76
C ASN A 167 15.13 0.22 1.65
N SER A 168 16.38 0.59 1.91
CA SER A 168 16.71 1.64 2.87
C SER A 168 17.83 2.51 2.32
N ILE A 169 17.78 3.80 2.65
CA ILE A 169 18.85 4.74 2.33
C ILE A 169 20.03 4.47 3.25
N LEU A 170 21.24 4.29 2.71
CA LEU A 170 22.45 4.10 3.50
C LEU A 170 23.33 5.35 3.45
N THR A 171 24.24 5.50 4.41
CA THR A 171 25.26 6.56 4.37
C THR A 171 26.14 6.47 3.12
N THR A 172 26.33 5.27 2.58
CA THR A 172 27.02 5.02 1.31
C THR A 172 26.26 5.52 0.08
N ASP A 173 24.96 5.80 0.21
CA ASP A 173 24.13 6.35 -0.86
C ASP A 173 24.17 7.88 -0.93
N VAL A 174 24.97 8.51 -0.07
CA VAL A 174 25.18 9.96 0.00
C VAL A 174 26.53 10.34 -0.63
N ASP A 175 26.50 11.06 -1.74
CA ASP A 175 27.69 11.61 -2.40
C ASP A 175 27.73 13.14 -2.22
N ILE A 176 28.68 13.62 -1.42
CA ILE A 176 28.88 15.05 -1.13
C ILE A 176 30.00 15.56 -2.03
N ARG A 177 29.63 16.24 -3.11
CA ARG A 177 30.60 16.86 -4.03
C ARG A 177 30.74 18.35 -3.72
N LYS A 178 31.97 18.78 -3.47
CA LYS A 178 32.34 20.21 -3.38
C LYS A 178 32.68 20.72 -4.78
N LEU A 179 31.69 21.15 -5.54
CA LEU A 179 31.87 21.77 -6.86
C LEU A 179 30.96 23.00 -6.93
N ASP A 180 31.57 24.20 -6.93
CA ASP A 180 30.94 25.55 -6.97
C ASP A 180 29.70 25.76 -6.07
N GLY A 181 29.61 24.97 -5.01
CA GLY A 181 28.50 24.88 -4.09
C GLY A 181 28.58 23.57 -3.30
N LYS A 182 27.96 23.51 -2.12
CA LYS A 182 27.80 22.26 -1.36
C LYS A 182 26.66 21.46 -2.00
N LYS A 183 26.98 20.58 -2.96
CA LYS A 183 25.98 19.69 -3.57
C LYS A 183 26.03 18.31 -2.90
N VAL A 184 24.87 17.86 -2.40
CA VAL A 184 24.68 16.52 -1.85
C VAL A 184 23.77 15.74 -2.79
N THR A 185 24.22 14.57 -3.22
CA THR A 185 23.42 13.64 -4.04
C THR A 185 23.00 12.46 -3.19
N LEU A 186 21.70 12.17 -3.14
CA LEU A 186 21.12 11.05 -2.41
C LEU A 186 20.58 10.03 -3.41
N ARG A 187 21.02 8.77 -3.32
CA ARG A 187 20.51 7.68 -4.15
C ARG A 187 19.41 6.93 -3.41
N LEU A 188 18.23 6.83 -4.02
CA LEU A 188 17.10 6.08 -3.48
C LEU A 188 16.92 4.77 -4.25
N TRP A 189 16.93 3.65 -3.54
CA TRP A 189 16.70 2.33 -4.10
C TRP A 189 15.20 1.99 -4.10
N GLU A 190 14.71 1.36 -5.18
CA GLU A 190 13.31 1.02 -5.41
C GLU A 190 12.28 2.17 -5.26
N ALA A 191 12.72 3.42 -5.49
CA ALA A 191 11.85 4.58 -5.48
C ALA A 191 10.71 4.40 -6.47
N LYS A 192 9.48 4.59 -6.00
CA LYS A 192 8.27 4.52 -6.84
C LYS A 192 7.88 5.91 -7.35
N THR A 193 8.83 6.83 -7.40
CA THR A 193 8.67 8.24 -7.75
C THR A 193 9.59 8.55 -8.91
N ALA A 194 9.01 9.17 -9.96
CA ALA A 194 9.55 9.47 -11.30
C ALA A 194 9.41 8.38 -12.37
N SER A 195 8.17 8.09 -12.81
CA SER A 195 7.92 7.78 -14.23
C SER A 195 7.60 9.03 -15.06
N ASP A 196 7.34 10.18 -14.41
CA ASP A 196 7.14 11.47 -15.05
C ASP A 196 8.17 12.46 -14.50
N CYS A 197 9.27 12.64 -15.23
CA CYS A 197 10.21 13.74 -15.06
C CYS A 197 10.53 14.30 -16.45
N PHE A 198 9.86 15.42 -16.76
CA PHE A 198 9.99 16.33 -17.91
C PHE A 198 9.86 15.74 -19.32
#